data_AF-F7NFC5-F1
#
_entry.id   AF-F7NFC5-F1
#
_cell.length_a   1.000
_cell.length_b   1.000
_cell.length_c   1.000
_cell.angle_alpha   90.00
_cell.angle_beta   90.00
_cell.angle_gamma   90.00
#
_symmetry.space_group_name_H-M   'P 1'
#
loop_
_entity.id
_entity.type
_entity.pdbx_description
1 polymer ?
#
loop_
_entity_poly.entity_id
_entity_poly.type
_entity_poly.pdbx_seq_one_letter_code
_entity_poly.pdbx_strand_id
1 'polypeptide(L)'
;MYAHVSCALPIAFQITQASSLEPFLGVGLTLNPEKIAEFVPKVYPRGLPSAKAQSVDYMADADAGIINAVARLMECQDNIDDTELLAPIVKDEILMRLLRSPIGVHIAEMGFVDSSVQHITKATGCVIIFLSR
;
A
#
# COMPACT_ATOMS: atom_id res chain seq x y z
N MET A 1 -12.87 -10.66 9.43
CA MET A 1 -12.31 -10.02 8.22
C MET A 1 -10.84 -9.73 8.51
N TYR A 2 -9.96 -10.57 8.00
CA TYR A 2 -8.51 -10.43 8.14
C TYR A 2 -7.97 -9.98 6.79
N ALA A 3 -7.09 -8.98 6.81
CA ALA A 3 -6.48 -8.46 5.61
C ALA A 3 -4.98 -8.33 5.81
N HIS A 4 -4.20 -8.56 4.76
CA HIS A 4 -2.74 -8.42 4.79
C HIS A 4 -2.30 -7.47 3.69
N VAL A 5 -1.27 -6.68 3.97
CA VAL A 5 -0.68 -5.70 3.06
C VAL A 5 0.73 -6.14 2.70
N SER A 6 1.08 -6.17 1.41
CA SER A 6 2.42 -6.51 0.94
C SER A 6 3.03 -5.48 -0.01
N CYS A 7 4.33 -5.23 0.07
CA CYS A 7 5.09 -4.32 -0.80
C CYS A 7 5.85 -5.11 -1.90
N ALA A 8 5.65 -4.74 -3.17
CA ALA A 8 6.21 -5.45 -4.31
C ALA A 8 7.69 -5.09 -4.60
N LEU A 9 8.59 -5.94 -4.12
CA LEU A 9 9.74 -6.40 -4.93
C LEU A 9 9.19 -7.35 -6.03
N PRO A 10 9.97 -7.86 -7.01
CA PRO A 10 9.48 -8.91 -7.92
C PRO A 10 9.17 -10.18 -7.13
N ILE A 11 7.98 -10.23 -6.56
CA ILE A 11 7.47 -11.29 -5.69
C ILE A 11 6.40 -12.01 -6.49
N ALA A 12 6.67 -13.26 -6.82
CA ALA A 12 5.63 -14.16 -7.30
C ALA A 12 4.73 -14.52 -6.11
N PHE A 13 3.46 -14.10 -6.16
CA PHE A 13 2.46 -14.52 -5.17
C PHE A 13 1.63 -15.66 -5.74
N GLN A 14 1.43 -16.72 -4.95
CA GLN A 14 0.56 -17.83 -5.28
C GLN A 14 -0.61 -17.86 -4.29
N ILE A 15 -1.83 -17.77 -4.82
CA ILE A 15 -3.06 -17.92 -4.02
C ILE A 15 -3.29 -19.42 -3.82
N THR A 16 -3.17 -19.90 -2.59
CA THR A 16 -3.21 -21.35 -2.29
C THR A 16 -4.54 -21.83 -1.70
N GLN A 17 -5.42 -20.93 -1.24
CA GLN A 17 -6.66 -21.27 -0.52
C GLN A 17 -7.96 -20.77 -1.16
N ALA A 18 -7.90 -20.10 -2.32
CA ALA A 18 -9.13 -19.63 -2.97
C ALA A 18 -9.99 -20.80 -3.46
N SER A 19 -11.27 -20.79 -3.11
CA SER A 19 -12.28 -21.71 -3.64
C SER A 19 -13.49 -20.93 -4.15
N SER A 20 -14.39 -21.58 -4.89
CA SER A 20 -15.65 -20.95 -5.30
C SER A 20 -16.57 -20.59 -4.13
N LEU A 21 -16.38 -21.23 -2.96
CA LEU A 21 -17.13 -20.97 -1.73
C LEU A 21 -16.44 -19.91 -0.85
N GLU A 22 -15.12 -19.76 -0.98
CA GLU A 22 -14.29 -18.78 -0.29
C GLU A 22 -13.47 -17.99 -1.32
N PRO A 23 -14.12 -17.06 -2.05
CA PRO A 23 -13.44 -16.26 -3.06
C PRO A 23 -12.44 -15.33 -2.40
N PHE A 24 -11.23 -15.28 -2.96
CA PHE A 24 -10.16 -14.41 -2.51
C PHE A 24 -10.16 -13.12 -3.31
N LEU A 25 -10.21 -11.97 -2.63
CA LEU A 25 -10.13 -10.66 -3.28
C LEU A 25 -8.79 -10.00 -2.95
N GLY A 26 -8.00 -9.73 -3.99
CA GLY A 26 -6.79 -8.93 -3.88
C GLY A 26 -6.98 -7.59 -4.58
N VAL A 27 -6.62 -6.49 -3.90
CA VAL A 27 -6.58 -5.15 -4.49
C VAL A 27 -5.13 -4.74 -4.62
N GLY A 28 -4.66 -4.55 -5.87
CA GLY A 28 -3.35 -3.98 -6.15
C GLY A 28 -3.45 -2.45 -6.27
N LEU A 29 -2.66 -1.73 -5.47
CA LEU A 29 -2.55 -0.28 -5.51
C LEU A 29 -1.15 0.13 -5.92
N THR A 30 -1.04 0.84 -7.04
CA THR A 30 0.21 1.51 -7.41
C THR A 30 0.34 2.79 -6.59
N LEU A 31 1.46 2.92 -5.87
CA LEU A 31 1.77 4.11 -5.10
C LEU A 31 2.56 5.09 -5.97
N ASN A 32 2.18 6.36 -5.94
CA ASN A 32 2.92 7.42 -6.62
C ASN A 32 4.14 7.83 -5.76
N PRO A 33 5.39 7.67 -6.23
CA PRO A 33 6.59 8.07 -5.49
C PRO A 33 6.58 9.54 -5.05
N GLU A 34 6.05 10.45 -5.86
CA GLU A 34 5.95 11.87 -5.52
C GLU A 34 5.03 12.09 -4.33
N LYS A 35 3.90 11.38 -4.28
CA LYS A 35 2.99 11.40 -3.13
C LYS A 35 3.64 10.81 -1.89
N ILE A 36 4.39 9.72 -2.03
CA ILE A 36 5.17 9.16 -0.92
C ILE A 36 6.13 10.24 -0.38
N ALA A 37 6.92 10.86 -1.24
CA ALA A 37 7.85 11.94 -0.86
C ALA A 37 7.14 13.15 -0.22
N GLU A 38 5.91 13.47 -0.65
CA GLU A 38 5.07 14.53 -0.06
C GLU A 38 4.63 14.18 1.38
N PHE A 39 4.24 12.92 1.62
CA PHE A 39 3.66 12.48 2.89
C PHE A 39 4.70 12.02 3.92
N VAL A 40 5.85 11.51 3.51
CA VAL A 40 6.93 11.06 4.41
C VAL A 40 7.31 12.12 5.44
N PRO A 41 7.60 13.40 5.10
CA PRO A 41 7.94 14.40 6.12
C PRO A 41 6.77 14.76 7.04
N LYS A 42 5.52 14.56 6.59
CA LYS A 42 4.31 14.79 7.40
C LYS A 42 4.08 13.66 8.42
N VAL A 43 4.38 12.42 8.03
CA VAL A 43 4.20 11.23 8.89
C VAL A 43 5.41 11.00 9.79
N TYR A 44 6.61 11.28 9.29
CA TYR A 44 7.89 11.10 9.97
C TYR A 44 8.63 12.45 10.13
N PRO A 45 8.08 13.41 10.90
CA PRO A 45 8.65 14.74 11.03
C PRO A 45 10.03 14.76 11.72
N ARG A 46 10.44 13.66 12.35
CA ARG A 46 11.75 13.48 12.99
C ARG A 46 12.70 12.60 12.16
N GLY A 47 12.37 12.34 10.90
CA GLY A 47 13.06 11.39 10.04
C GLY A 47 12.56 9.95 10.23
N LEU A 48 13.00 9.07 9.34
CA LEU A 48 12.61 7.66 9.35
C LEU A 48 13.22 6.93 10.57
N PRO A 49 12.46 6.02 11.22
CA PRO A 49 13.02 5.09 12.18
C PRO A 49 14.18 4.29 11.58
N SER A 50 15.22 4.00 12.37
CA SER A 50 16.35 3.19 11.90
C SER A 50 15.92 1.76 11.54
N ALA A 51 16.22 1.34 10.31
CA ALA A 51 15.88 0.01 9.78
C ALA A 51 16.51 -1.18 10.55
N LYS A 52 17.47 -0.93 11.46
CA LYS A 52 18.15 -1.97 12.25
C LYS A 52 17.25 -2.72 13.25
N ALA A 53 15.99 -2.30 13.42
CA ALA A 53 15.05 -2.89 14.38
C ALA A 53 13.81 -3.55 13.74
N GLN A 54 13.67 -3.56 12.42
CA GLN A 54 12.49 -4.10 11.75
C GLN A 54 12.86 -5.35 10.97
N SER A 55 12.18 -6.44 11.28
CA SER A 55 12.16 -7.68 10.50
C SER A 55 11.93 -7.36 9.03
N VAL A 56 12.53 -8.16 8.15
CA VAL A 56 12.39 -8.15 6.67
C VAL A 56 10.97 -8.57 6.24
N ASP A 57 9.98 -8.24 7.06
CA ASP A 57 8.60 -8.64 6.83
C ASP A 57 7.91 -7.55 6.03
N TYR A 58 7.81 -7.79 4.73
CA TYR A 58 7.04 -6.95 3.82
C TYR A 58 5.54 -7.19 3.98
N MET A 59 5.11 -7.99 4.97
CA MET A 59 3.72 -8.29 5.26
C MET A 59 3.31 -7.66 6.60
N ALA A 60 2.15 -7.02 6.61
CA ALA A 60 1.50 -6.59 7.85
C ALA A 60 -0.01 -6.82 7.77
N ASP A 61 -0.63 -7.01 8.93
CA ASP A 61 -2.08 -7.01 9.02
C ASP A 61 -2.61 -5.62 8.68
N ALA A 62 -3.55 -5.56 7.73
CA ALA A 62 -4.28 -4.34 7.42
C ALA A 62 -5.30 -4.08 8.53
N ASP A 63 -5.21 -2.91 9.15
CA ASP A 63 -6.24 -2.49 10.09
C ASP A 63 -7.58 -2.23 9.39
N ALA A 64 -8.66 -2.21 10.19
CA ALA A 64 -10.02 -1.98 9.68
C ALA A 64 -10.15 -0.67 8.87
N GLY A 65 -9.34 0.33 9.16
CA GLY A 65 -9.37 1.59 8.43
C GLY A 65 -8.70 1.52 7.06
N ILE A 66 -7.64 0.71 6.88
CA ILE A 66 -7.11 0.40 5.54
C ILE A 66 -8.17 -0.34 4.72
N ILE A 67 -8.81 -1.34 5.32
CA ILE A 67 -9.88 -2.12 4.68
C ILE A 67 -11.04 -1.20 4.26
N ASN A 68 -11.52 -0.35 5.17
CA ASN A 68 -12.63 0.56 4.90
C ASN A 68 -12.28 1.61 3.82
N ALA A 69 -11.04 2.10 3.80
CA ALA A 69 -10.60 3.04 2.77
C ALA A 69 -10.52 2.37 1.39
N VAL A 70 -10.03 1.13 1.33
CA VAL A 70 -10.04 0.34 0.08
C VAL A 70 -11.46 0.06 -0.40
N ALA A 71 -12.38 -0.31 0.49
CA ALA A 71 -13.79 -0.51 0.14
C ALA A 71 -14.41 0.76 -0.46
N ARG A 72 -14.22 1.92 0.17
CA ARG A 72 -14.64 3.22 -0.37
C ARG A 72 -14.01 3.54 -1.73
N LEU A 73 -12.73 3.18 -1.93
CA LEU A 73 -12.05 3.39 -3.21
C LEU A 73 -12.66 2.51 -4.32
N MET A 74 -13.11 1.30 -3.98
CA MET A 74 -13.84 0.44 -4.92
C MET A 74 -15.21 1.02 -5.27
N GLU A 75 -15.96 1.50 -4.28
CA GLU A 75 -17.27 2.16 -4.48
C GLU A 75 -17.16 3.41 -5.37
N CYS A 76 -16.05 4.17 -5.28
CA CYS A 76 -15.84 5.34 -6.13
C CYS A 76 -15.82 4.98 -7.64
N GLN A 77 -15.46 3.76 -8.03
CA GLN A 77 -15.36 3.37 -9.45
C GLN A 77 -16.72 3.27 -10.14
N ASP A 78 -17.80 3.18 -9.39
CA ASP A 78 -19.16 3.09 -9.93
C ASP A 78 -19.74 4.46 -10.31
N ASN A 79 -19.07 5.56 -9.93
CA ASN A 79 -19.50 6.94 -10.19
C ASN A 79 -18.32 7.82 -10.65
N ILE A 80 -18.48 8.49 -11.79
CA ILE A 80 -17.44 9.35 -12.39
C ILE A 80 -17.07 10.52 -11.48
N ASP A 81 -18.07 11.17 -10.86
CA ASP A 81 -17.84 12.33 -10.00
C ASP A 81 -17.04 11.94 -8.74
N ASP A 82 -17.37 10.78 -8.17
CA ASP A 82 -16.67 10.24 -7.00
C ASP A 82 -15.27 9.74 -7.38
N THR A 83 -15.10 9.18 -8.59
CA THR A 83 -13.79 8.80 -9.12
C THR A 83 -12.85 10.00 -9.25
N GLU A 84 -13.35 11.14 -9.74
CA GLU A 84 -12.51 12.32 -9.94
C GLU A 84 -12.21 13.07 -8.64
N LEU A 85 -13.20 13.17 -7.73
CA LEU A 85 -13.08 14.01 -6.54
C LEU A 85 -12.69 13.23 -5.28
N LEU A 86 -13.29 12.05 -5.06
CA LEU A 86 -13.11 11.30 -3.82
C LEU A 86 -11.96 10.30 -3.92
N ALA A 87 -11.79 9.63 -5.06
CA ALA A 87 -10.75 8.61 -5.19
C ALA A 87 -9.33 9.12 -4.89
N PRO A 88 -8.91 10.34 -5.29
CA PRO A 88 -7.60 10.88 -4.91
C PRO A 88 -7.46 11.07 -3.40
N ILE A 89 -8.51 11.55 -2.72
CA ILE A 89 -8.53 11.78 -1.27
C ILE A 89 -8.43 10.43 -0.53
N VAL A 90 -9.18 9.43 -1.00
CA VAL A 90 -9.16 8.07 -0.44
C VAL A 90 -7.78 7.43 -0.64
N LYS A 91 -7.14 7.62 -1.80
CA LYS A 91 -5.76 7.15 -2.05
C LYS A 91 -4.75 7.81 -1.10
N ASP A 92 -4.86 9.11 -0.86
CA ASP A 92 -4.03 9.82 0.11
C ASP A 92 -4.27 9.29 1.54
N GLU A 93 -5.52 8.98 1.91
CA GLU A 93 -5.84 8.31 3.18
C GLU A 93 -5.14 6.94 3.31
N ILE A 94 -5.24 6.09 2.28
CA ILE A 94 -4.61 4.77 2.27
C ILE A 94 -3.10 4.91 2.43
N LEU A 95 -2.46 5.81 1.67
CA LEU A 95 -1.02 6.06 1.76
C LEU A 95 -0.60 6.50 3.18
N MET A 96 -1.34 7.43 3.79
CA MET A 96 -1.05 7.86 5.17
C MET A 96 -1.14 6.72 6.18
N ARG A 97 -2.13 5.82 6.03
CA ARG A 97 -2.28 4.65 6.90
C ARG A 97 -1.16 3.65 6.67
N LEU A 98 -0.80 3.37 5.42
CA LEU A 98 0.32 2.51 5.05
C LEU A 98 1.64 3.01 5.64
N LEU A 99 1.91 4.32 5.51
CA LEU A 99 3.09 4.94 6.10
C LEU A 99 3.10 4.86 7.64
N ARG A 100 1.95 4.72 8.31
CA ARG A 100 1.87 4.55 9.78
C ARG A 100 1.86 3.10 10.23
N SER A 101 1.76 2.16 9.31
CA SER A 101 1.73 0.73 9.59
C SER A 101 3.13 0.16 9.88
N PRO A 102 3.23 -1.11 10.34
CA PRO A 102 4.52 -1.76 10.55
C PRO A 102 5.43 -1.80 9.31
N ILE A 103 4.88 -1.81 8.10
CA ILE A 103 5.66 -1.76 6.84
C ILE A 103 5.96 -0.33 6.36
N GLY A 104 5.55 0.69 7.10
CA GLY A 104 5.58 2.09 6.66
C GLY A 104 6.96 2.62 6.28
N VAL A 105 8.03 2.10 6.91
CA VAL A 105 9.42 2.45 6.56
C VAL A 105 9.77 1.95 5.15
N HIS A 106 9.38 0.72 4.80
CA HIS A 106 9.58 0.17 3.45
C HIS A 106 8.79 0.92 2.39
N ILE A 107 7.56 1.34 2.71
CA ILE A 107 6.76 2.20 1.83
C ILE A 107 7.45 3.56 1.63
N ALA A 108 7.99 4.15 2.70
CA ALA A 108 8.72 5.41 2.59
C ALA A 108 9.96 5.30 1.70
N GLU A 109 10.72 4.20 1.82
CA GLU A 109 11.90 3.92 1.00
C GLU A 109 11.58 3.91 -0.51
N MET A 110 10.40 3.43 -0.92
CA MET A 110 9.98 3.48 -2.33
C MET A 110 9.92 4.90 -2.91
N GLY A 111 9.57 5.89 -2.09
CA GLY A 111 9.53 7.29 -2.51
C GLY A 111 10.91 7.88 -2.78
N PHE A 112 11.97 7.27 -2.23
CA PHE A 112 13.35 7.71 -2.39
C PHE A 112 14.10 6.99 -3.54
N VAL A 113 13.74 5.74 -3.85
CA VAL A 113 14.43 4.92 -4.87
C VAL A 113 14.34 5.51 -6.29
N ASP A 114 13.26 6.24 -6.63
CA ASP A 114 13.15 6.91 -7.94
C ASP A 114 13.87 8.28 -8.01
N SER A 115 14.39 8.80 -6.88
CA SER A 115 15.08 10.11 -6.84
C SER A 115 16.60 10.02 -6.98
N SER A 116 17.18 8.82 -6.83
CA SER A 116 18.64 8.60 -6.90
C SER A 116 18.96 7.28 -7.64
N VAL A 117 19.25 7.42 -8.93
CA VAL A 117 19.88 6.46 -9.86
C VAL A 117 20.39 5.13 -9.23
N GLN A 118 19.63 4.03 -9.41
CA GLN A 118 20.21 2.68 -9.55
C GLN A 118 19.46 1.85 -10.61
N HIS A 119 20.24 1.42 -11.60
CA HIS A 119 19.85 0.71 -12.81
C HIS A 119 19.55 -0.77 -12.52
N ILE A 120 18.45 -1.09 -11.85
CA ILE A 120 17.88 -2.45 -11.81
C ILE A 120 16.36 -2.29 -11.87
N THR A 121 15.77 -2.77 -12.97
CA THR A 121 14.33 -2.97 -13.22
C THR A 121 13.39 -1.95 -12.58
N LYS A 122 12.79 -1.07 -13.39
CA LYS A 122 11.67 -0.17 -13.03
C LYS A 122 10.64 -0.93 -12.18
N ALA A 123 10.79 -0.90 -10.86
CA ALA A 123 9.92 -1.56 -9.91
C ALA A 123 8.87 -0.52 -9.56
N THR A 124 7.76 -0.53 -10.29
CA THR A 124 6.61 0.29 -9.92
C THR A 124 6.15 -0.17 -8.54
N GLY A 125 6.35 0.66 -7.51
CA GLY A 125 5.94 0.36 -6.14
C GLY A 125 4.46 0.01 -6.09
N CYS A 126 4.15 -1.28 -5.91
CA CYS A 126 2.79 -1.78 -5.80
C CYS A 126 2.58 -2.34 -4.40
N VAL A 127 1.45 -2.00 -3.81
CA VAL A 127 0.99 -2.59 -2.57
C VAL A 127 -0.20 -3.49 -2.88
N ILE A 128 -0.14 -4.75 -2.48
CA ILE A 128 -1.25 -5.69 -2.60
C ILE A 128 -1.93 -5.82 -1.25
N ILE A 129 -3.23 -5.55 -1.22
CA ILE A 129 -4.08 -5.70 -0.03
C ILE A 129 -4.98 -6.90 -0.26
N PHE A 130 -4.84 -7.90 0.59
CA PHE A 130 -5.63 -9.12 0.55
C PHE A 130 -6.85 -8.99 1.46
N LEU A 131 -8.03 -9.31 0.95
CA LEU A 131 -9.29 -9.34 1.70
C LEU A 131 -9.77 -10.79 1.73
N SER A 132 -9.66 -11.45 2.89
CA SER A 132 -10.24 -12.77 3.14
C SER A 132 -11.58 -12.60 3.89
N ARG A 133 -12.62 -13.28 3.40
CA ARG A 133 -13.96 -13.27 4.00
C ARG A 133 -14.00 -14.15 5.23
#